data_AF-A0A941U3U9-F1
#
_entry.id   AF-A0A941U3U9-F1
#
_cell.length_a   1.000
_cell.length_b   1.000
_cell.length_c   1.000
_cell.angle_alpha   90.00
_cell.angle_beta   90.00
_cell.angle_gamma   90.00
#
_symmetry.space_group_name_H-M   'P 1'
#
loop_
_entity.id
_entity.type
_entity.pdbx_description
1 polymer ?
#
loop_
_entity_poly.entity_id
_entity_poly.type
_entity_poly.pdbx_seq_one_letter_code
_entity_poly.pdbx_strand_id
1 'polypeptide(L)'
;MKTLNVEKVARAVEADAGHALPGLRESLAEAKAGRFAAVHTPEQIAARRRGRPAGSMAAVTKEPVKLRLDPDVLAALRATGEGWQTRINDMLRASLALGGRLRR
;
A
#
# COMPACT_ATOMS: atom_id res chain seq x y z
N MET A 1 -23.66 -25.95 -1.06
CA MET A 1 -22.90 -25.23 -2.11
C MET A 1 -22.66 -26.20 -3.26
N LYS A 2 -23.15 -25.88 -4.47
CA LYS A 2 -22.96 -26.72 -5.67
C LYS A 2 -21.48 -27.10 -5.82
N THR A 3 -21.22 -28.37 -6.14
CA THR A 3 -19.90 -28.92 -6.43
C THR A 3 -19.17 -28.04 -7.44
N LEU A 4 -18.25 -27.19 -6.97
CA LEU A 4 -17.42 -26.34 -7.83
C LEU A 4 -16.56 -27.26 -8.72
N ASN A 5 -16.75 -27.18 -10.03
CA ASN A 5 -15.85 -27.80 -10.98
C ASN A 5 -14.71 -26.83 -11.27
N VAL A 6 -13.55 -27.10 -10.67
CA VAL A 6 -12.37 -26.22 -10.71
C VAL A 6 -11.91 -25.96 -12.14
N GLU A 7 -11.86 -27.00 -12.99
CA GLU A 7 -11.41 -26.85 -14.39
C GLU A 7 -12.37 -26.01 -15.23
N LYS A 8 -13.68 -26.19 -15.04
CA LYS A 8 -14.67 -25.38 -15.75
C LYS A 8 -14.54 -23.89 -15.40
N VAL A 9 -14.27 -23.59 -14.14
CA VAL A 9 -14.09 -22.21 -13.66
C VAL A 9 -12.77 -21.64 -14.13
N ALA A 10 -11.66 -22.38 -13.99
CA ALA A 10 -10.35 -21.93 -14.46
C ALA A 10 -10.39 -21.58 -15.95
N ARG A 11 -10.98 -22.45 -16.79
CA ARG A 11 -11.11 -22.22 -18.24
C ARG A 11 -11.94 -20.98 -18.57
N ALA A 12 -13.04 -20.74 -17.84
CA ALA A 12 -13.86 -19.56 -18.06
C ALA A 12 -13.12 -18.27 -17.71
N VAL A 13 -12.37 -18.27 -16.60
CA VAL A 13 -11.57 -17.12 -16.16
C VAL A 13 -10.41 -16.85 -17.11
N GLU A 14 -9.67 -17.87 -17.54
CA GLU A 14 -8.57 -17.72 -18.50
C GLU A 14 -9.05 -17.25 -19.88
N ALA A 15 -10.25 -17.68 -20.29
CA ALA A 15 -10.86 -17.21 -21.54
C ALA A 15 -11.25 -15.73 -21.47
N ASP A 16 -11.79 -15.27 -20.34
CA ASP A 16 -12.13 -13.85 -20.10
C ASP A 16 -10.86 -12.97 -19.98
N ALA A 17 -9.84 -13.48 -19.30
CA ALA A 17 -8.54 -12.81 -19.17
C ALA A 17 -7.74 -12.77 -20.48
N GLY A 18 -8.09 -13.60 -21.47
CA GLY A 18 -7.38 -13.70 -22.75
C GLY A 18 -6.00 -14.35 -22.68
N HIS A 19 -5.61 -14.88 -21.53
CA HIS A 19 -4.34 -15.60 -21.34
C HIS A 19 -4.44 -16.59 -20.17
N ALA A 20 -3.51 -17.55 -20.11
CA ALA A 20 -3.40 -18.47 -19.00
C ALA A 20 -2.97 -17.74 -17.72
N LEU A 21 -3.51 -18.17 -16.57
CA LEU A 21 -3.20 -17.61 -15.26
C LEU A 21 -2.44 -18.66 -14.44
N PRO A 22 -1.09 -18.55 -14.36
CA PRO A 22 -0.29 -19.50 -13.57
C PRO A 22 -0.78 -19.57 -12.13
N GLY A 23 -0.93 -20.78 -11.60
CA GLY A 23 -1.39 -21.00 -10.22
C GLY A 23 -2.90 -20.92 -10.01
N LEU A 24 -3.70 -20.48 -10.98
CA LEU A 24 -5.16 -20.33 -10.82
C LEU A 24 -5.85 -21.64 -10.41
N ARG A 25 -5.49 -22.75 -11.05
CA ARG A 25 -6.06 -24.07 -10.75
C ARG A 25 -5.75 -24.52 -9.32
N GLU A 26 -4.53 -24.26 -8.86
CA GLU A 26 -4.09 -24.57 -7.50
C GLU A 26 -4.87 -23.73 -6.48
N SER A 27 -4.95 -22.41 -6.68
CA SER A 27 -5.73 -21.52 -5.81
C SER A 27 -7.22 -21.88 -5.76
N LEU A 28 -7.82 -22.27 -6.89
CA LEU A 28 -9.21 -22.72 -6.94
C LEU A 28 -9.42 -24.07 -6.22
N ALA A 29 -8.44 -24.98 -6.29
CA ALA A 29 -8.47 -26.25 -5.57
C ALA A 29 -8.32 -26.06 -4.06
N GLU A 30 -7.45 -25.14 -3.62
CA GLU A 30 -7.32 -24.74 -2.22
C GLU A 30 -8.60 -24.11 -1.67
N ALA A 31 -9.19 -23.17 -2.41
CA ALA A 31 -10.46 -22.54 -2.05
C ALA A 31 -11.59 -23.56 -1.94
N LYS A 32 -11.67 -24.53 -2.88
CA LYS A 32 -12.64 -25.64 -2.83
C LYS A 32 -12.43 -26.54 -1.61
N ALA A 33 -11.17 -26.74 -1.21
CA ALA A 33 -10.81 -27.50 -0.01
C ALA A 33 -10.92 -26.69 1.29
N GLY A 34 -11.38 -25.45 1.23
CA GLY A 34 -11.52 -24.58 2.40
C GLY A 34 -10.19 -24.08 2.98
N ARG A 35 -9.09 -24.19 2.24
CA ARG A 35 -7.79 -23.65 2.64
C ARG A 35 -7.71 -22.20 2.19
N PHE A 36 -7.85 -21.28 3.15
CA PHE A 36 -7.75 -19.84 2.91
C PHE A 36 -6.58 -19.27 3.71
N ALA A 37 -5.82 -18.34 3.11
CA ALA A 37 -4.70 -17.68 3.79
C ALA A 37 -5.14 -16.86 5.01
N ALA A 38 -6.32 -16.23 4.93
CA ALA A 38 -6.98 -15.57 6.04
C ALA A 38 -8.50 -15.61 5.82
N VAL A 39 -9.24 -15.97 6.87
CA VAL A 39 -10.70 -15.88 6.89
C VAL A 39 -11.08 -14.78 7.87
N HIS A 40 -11.90 -13.84 7.42
CA HIS A 40 -12.47 -12.82 8.30
C HIS A 40 -13.97 -13.08 8.47
N THR A 41 -14.44 -13.13 9.71
CA THR A 41 -15.87 -13.23 9.99
C THR A 41 -16.56 -11.89 9.73
N PRO A 42 -17.88 -11.88 9.45
CA PRO A 42 -18.65 -10.63 9.33
C PRO A 42 -18.46 -9.71 10.54
N GLU A 43 -18.38 -10.26 11.75
CA GLU A 43 -18.13 -9.53 12.99
C GLU A 43 -16.72 -8.93 13.02
N GLN A 44 -15.70 -9.67 12.57
CA GLN A 44 -14.33 -9.16 12.45
C GLN A 44 -14.20 -8.03 11.43
N ILE A 45 -14.95 -8.11 10.32
CA ILE A 45 -14.99 -7.05 9.30
C ILE A 45 -15.73 -5.83 9.85
N ALA A 46 -16.86 -6.02 10.53
CA ALA A 46 -17.62 -4.94 11.15
C ALA A 46 -16.85 -4.25 12.31
N ALA A 47 -16.03 -5.01 13.04
CA ALA A 47 -15.16 -4.50 14.10
C ALA A 47 -13.98 -3.66 13.56
N ARG A 48 -13.64 -3.76 12.27
CA ARG A 48 -12.64 -2.88 11.64
C ARG A 48 -13.25 -1.48 11.49
N ARG A 49 -12.85 -0.55 12.37
CA ARG A 49 -13.14 0.88 12.20
C ARG A 49 -12.52 1.36 10.88
N ARG A 50 -13.26 2.16 10.11
CA ARG A 50 -12.70 2.84 8.91
C ARG A 50 -11.54 3.73 9.33
N GLY A 51 -10.49 3.74 8.51
CA GLY A 51 -9.31 4.56 8.70
C GLY A 51 -8.06 3.74 9.02
N ARG A 52 -6.94 4.45 9.11
CA ARG A 52 -5.65 3.89 9.49
C ARG A 52 -5.75 3.34 10.94
N PRO A 53 -5.15 2.18 11.28
CA PRO A 53 -5.26 1.59 12.62
C PRO A 53 -4.98 2.60 13.73
N ALA A 54 -5.83 2.62 14.76
CA ALA A 54 -5.61 3.44 15.94
C ALA A 54 -4.21 3.13 16.52
N GLY A 55 -3.38 4.16 16.73
CA GLY A 55 -1.99 4.01 17.20
C GLY A 55 -0.91 3.95 16.11
N SER A 56 -1.28 3.97 14.82
CA SER A 56 -0.30 4.12 13.72
C SER A 56 -0.06 5.59 13.31
N MET A 57 -0.48 6.52 14.17
CA MET A 57 -0.05 7.91 14.12
C MET A 57 1.38 7.94 14.66
N ALA A 58 2.32 8.53 13.91
CA ALA A 58 3.65 8.76 14.45
C ALA A 58 3.55 9.62 15.71
N ALA A 59 4.38 9.33 16.73
CA ALA A 59 4.40 10.08 17.99
C ALA A 59 4.55 11.60 17.79
N VAL A 60 5.18 12.00 16.68
CA VAL A 60 5.21 13.37 16.18
C VAL A 60 4.64 13.39 14.77
N THR A 61 3.52 14.08 14.58
CA THR A 61 2.88 14.22 13.27
C THR A 61 3.52 15.36 12.49
N LYS A 62 3.80 15.13 11.21
CA LYS A 62 4.27 16.18 10.30
C LYS A 62 3.11 17.13 10.01
N GLU A 63 3.34 18.43 10.13
CA GLU A 63 2.33 19.45 9.78
C GLU A 63 2.31 19.67 8.26
N PRO A 64 1.14 19.54 7.59
CA PRO A 64 1.02 19.83 6.17
C PRO A 64 1.07 21.35 5.95
N VAL A 65 2.00 21.81 5.11
CA VAL A 65 2.16 23.22 4.75
C VAL A 65 2.07 23.42 3.25
N LYS A 66 1.58 24.60 2.82
CA LYS A 66 1.55 25.00 1.41
C LYS A 66 2.80 25.81 1.08
N LEU A 67 3.76 25.18 0.40
CA LEU A 67 5.05 25.78 0.00
C LEU A 67 5.14 25.89 -1.53
N ARG A 68 5.73 26.97 -2.03
CA ARG A 68 6.14 27.10 -3.43
C ARG A 68 7.65 26.88 -3.53
N LEU A 69 8.06 26.06 -4.48
CA LEU A 69 9.46 25.80 -4.82
C LEU A 69 9.66 26.16 -6.29
N ASP A 70 10.87 26.56 -6.64
CA ASP A 70 11.23 26.81 -8.03
C ASP A 70 11.08 25.51 -8.86
N PRO A 71 10.68 25.60 -10.15
CA PRO A 71 10.38 24.43 -10.96
C PRO A 71 11.54 23.45 -11.11
N ASP A 72 12.76 23.97 -11.25
CA ASP A 72 14.00 23.21 -11.37
C ASP A 72 14.34 22.46 -10.09
N VAL A 73 14.17 23.11 -8.93
CA VAL A 73 14.34 22.50 -7.61
C VAL A 73 13.34 21.37 -7.41
N LEU A 74 12.06 21.60 -7.74
CA LEU A 74 11.03 20.57 -7.63
C LEU A 74 11.31 19.39 -8.57
N ALA A 75 11.79 19.65 -9.78
CA ALA A 75 12.17 18.62 -10.74
C ALA A 75 13.34 17.78 -10.20
N ALA A 76 14.41 18.43 -9.70
CA ALA A 76 15.56 17.75 -9.12
C ALA A 76 15.17 16.87 -7.92
N LEU A 77 14.30 17.36 -7.04
CA LEU A 77 13.79 16.59 -5.90
C LEU A 77 13.00 15.36 -6.36
N ARG A 78 12.08 15.51 -7.30
CA ARG A 78 11.27 14.40 -7.83
C ARG A 78 12.13 13.36 -8.56
N ALA A 79 13.19 13.79 -9.24
CA ALA A 79 14.15 12.91 -9.90
C ALA A 79 14.85 11.95 -8.93
N THR A 80 14.88 12.26 -7.62
CA THR A 80 15.40 11.33 -6.60
C THR A 80 14.52 10.10 -6.39
N GLY A 81 13.32 10.05 -6.96
CA GLY A 81 12.40 8.91 -6.92
C GLY A 81 11.47 8.90 -5.70
N GLU A 82 10.95 7.72 -5.37
CA GLU A 82 10.04 7.53 -4.24
C GLU A 82 10.69 8.01 -2.92
N GLY A 83 9.89 8.67 -2.08
CA GLY A 83 10.38 9.23 -0.81
C GLY A 83 11.06 10.60 -0.91
N TRP A 84 11.00 11.29 -2.07
CA TRP A 84 11.59 12.63 -2.22
C TRP A 84 11.07 13.65 -1.20
N GLN A 85 9.82 13.52 -0.74
CA GLN A 85 9.24 14.36 0.31
C GLN A 85 9.87 14.12 1.69
N THR A 86 10.28 12.89 1.98
CA THR A 86 11.04 12.59 3.20
C THR A 86 12.44 13.18 3.08
N ARG A 87 13.10 12.99 1.93
CA ARG A 87 14.44 13.56 1.68
C ARG A 87 14.48 15.09 1.82
N ILE A 88 13.53 15.83 1.24
CA ILE A 88 13.51 17.29 1.40
C ILE A 88 13.31 17.70 2.86
N ASN A 89 12.45 17.00 3.62
CA ASN A 89 12.29 17.25 5.04
C ASN A 89 13.61 17.06 5.82
N ASP A 90 14.35 16.00 5.51
CA ASP A 90 15.61 15.70 6.18
C ASP A 90 16.72 16.70 5.82
N MET A 91 16.77 17.13 4.55
CA MET A 91 17.65 18.22 4.10
C MET A 91 17.35 19.54 4.82
N LEU A 92 16.07 19.90 4.96
CA LEU A 92 15.66 21.10 5.68
C LEU A 92 16.04 21.02 7.16
N ARG A 93 15.82 19.87 7.81
CA ARG A 93 16.26 19.64 9.20
C ARG A 93 17.77 19.80 9.35
N ALA A 94 18.55 19.18 8.47
CA ALA A 94 20.01 19.29 8.49
C ALA A 94 20.49 20.74 8.30
N SER A 95 19.90 21.47 7.35
CA SER A 95 20.22 22.88 7.10
C SER A 95 19.88 23.76 8.30
N LEU A 96 18.72 23.58 8.92
CA LEU A 96 18.32 24.34 10.11
C LEU A 96 19.19 24.01 11.33
N ALA A 97 19.62 22.75 11.48
CA ALA A 97 20.55 22.35 12.52
C ALA A 97 21.94 22.97 12.34
N LEU A 98 22.47 22.98 11.11
CA LEU A 98 23.73 23.65 10.77
C LEU A 98 23.65 25.16 11.03
N GLY A 99 22.49 25.78 10.77
CA GLY A 99 22.23 27.18 11.08
C GLY A 99 21.90 27.48 12.55
N GLY A 100 21.98 26.50 13.45
CA GLY A 100 21.68 26.66 14.88
C GLY A 100 20.20 26.91 15.22
N ARG A 101 19.29 26.82 14.25
CA ARG A 101 17.84 27.08 14.41
C ARG A 101 17.08 25.86 14.93
N LEU A 102 17.65 24.67 14.78
CA LEU A 102 17.15 23.42 15.36
C LEU A 102 18.27 22.80 16.19
N ARG A 103 18.01 22.57 17.48
CA ARG A 103 18.89 21.72 18.29
C ARG A 103 18.61 20.26 17.98
N ARG A 104 19.70 19.50 17.84
CA ARG A 104 19.68 18.07 17.54
C ARG A 104 19.21 17.25 18.73
#